data_AF-R0MIH4-F1
#
_entry.id   AF-R0MIH4-F1
#
_cell.length_a   1.000
_cell.length_b   1.000
_cell.length_c   1.000
_cell.angle_alpha   90.00
_cell.angle_beta   90.00
_cell.angle_gamma   90.00
#
_symmetry.space_group_name_H-M   'P 1'
#
loop_
_entity.id
_entity.type
_entity.pdbx_description
1 polymer ?
#
loop_
_entity_poly.entity_id
_entity_poly.type
_entity_poly.pdbx_seq_one_letter_code
_entity_poly.pdbx_strand_id
1 'polypeptide(L)'
;MGQKDDHYEKDELDNVLLHEINHVLDQATLKKKLMRTISILLFNFLKVIHLYNVNRDWIANSLFCYSLFITVYYLLNLIEHFILQKKELESDSYSAIHGNSQDMINWLLKYSLKKNIPLFHTYIFNLTYYQHPSVENRIHRLKYEEFFDKNILH
;
A
#
# COMPACT_ATOMS: atom_id res chain seq x y z
N MET A 1 28.28 26.04 5.03
CA MET A 1 27.22 25.14 5.53
C MET A 1 27.57 23.74 5.05
N GLY A 2 28.06 22.89 5.95
CA GLY A 2 28.53 21.56 5.58
C GLY A 2 27.38 20.69 5.10
N GLN A 3 27.52 20.12 3.91
CA GLN A 3 26.78 18.92 3.52
C GLN A 3 27.16 17.84 4.55
N LYS A 4 26.26 17.57 5.49
CA LYS A 4 26.33 16.33 6.28
C LYS A 4 26.01 15.23 5.28
N ASP A 5 26.94 14.30 5.09
CA ASP A 5 26.71 13.14 4.24
C ASP A 5 25.44 12.41 4.71
N ASP A 6 24.47 12.29 3.81
CA ASP A 6 23.20 11.54 3.98
C ASP A 6 23.48 10.03 4.00
N HIS A 7 24.30 9.60 4.96
CA HIS A 7 24.55 8.19 5.20
C HIS A 7 23.41 7.63 6.06
N TYR A 8 22.72 6.63 5.51
CA TYR A 8 21.90 5.75 6.32
C TYR A 8 22.82 4.92 7.21
N GLU A 9 22.46 4.82 8.48
CA GLU A 9 23.19 3.97 9.41
C GLU A 9 22.90 2.50 9.08
N LYS A 10 23.84 1.61 9.41
CA LYS A 10 23.67 0.18 9.10
C LYS A 10 22.39 -0.36 9.74
N ASP A 11 22.12 0.04 10.98
CA ASP A 11 20.96 -0.44 11.73
C ASP A 11 19.64 0.07 11.13
N GLU A 12 19.62 1.29 10.57
CA GLU A 12 18.49 1.83 9.79
C GLU A 12 18.24 0.97 8.53
N LEU A 13 19.30 0.56 7.83
CA LEU A 13 19.18 -0.28 6.65
C LEU A 13 18.75 -1.71 6.99
N ASP A 14 19.31 -2.30 8.06
CA ASP A 14 18.95 -3.63 8.52
C ASP A 14 17.46 -3.68 8.91
N ASN A 15 16.93 -2.60 9.47
CA ASN A 15 15.52 -2.53 9.83
C ASN A 15 14.58 -2.33 8.64
N VAL A 16 15.01 -1.57 7.63
CA VAL A 16 14.31 -1.52 6.33
C VAL A 16 14.31 -2.89 5.66
N LEU A 17 15.40 -3.65 5.75
CA LEU A 17 15.44 -5.02 5.23
C LEU A 17 14.42 -5.93 5.92
N LEU A 18 14.22 -5.80 7.24
CA LEU A 18 13.17 -6.54 7.96
C LEU A 18 11.77 -6.20 7.44
N HIS A 19 11.50 -4.92 7.18
CA HIS A 19 10.25 -4.47 6.56
C HIS A 19 10.04 -5.13 5.18
N GLU A 20 11.06 -5.11 4.32
CA GLU A 20 10.99 -5.71 2.97
C GLU A 20 10.89 -7.24 3.00
N ILE A 21 11.53 -7.91 3.97
CA ILE A 21 11.38 -9.36 4.18
C ILE A 21 9.92 -9.71 4.47
N ASN A 22 9.22 -8.92 5.29
CA ASN A 22 7.81 -9.18 5.57
C ASN A 22 6.93 -9.08 4.31
N HIS A 23 7.21 -8.15 3.40
CA HIS A 23 6.51 -8.09 2.11
C HIS A 23 6.69 -9.36 1.28
N VAL A 24 7.89 -9.95 1.30
CA VAL A 24 8.18 -11.21 0.62
C VAL A 24 7.40 -12.36 1.27
N LEU A 25 7.36 -12.42 2.60
CA LEU A 25 6.67 -13.46 3.36
C LEU A 25 5.15 -13.41 3.16
N ASP A 26 4.54 -12.21 3.12
CA ASP A 26 3.08 -12.07 2.96
C ASP A 26 2.60 -12.34 1.53
N GLN A 27 3.52 -12.41 0.55
CA GLN A 27 3.22 -12.66 -0.87
C GLN A 27 2.15 -11.70 -1.43
N ALA A 28 2.02 -10.50 -0.86
CA ALA A 28 0.95 -9.55 -1.18
C ALA A 28 0.90 -9.22 -2.67
N THR A 29 2.08 -9.04 -3.27
CA THR A 29 2.26 -8.73 -4.69
C THR A 29 1.75 -9.85 -5.60
N LEU A 30 1.95 -11.12 -5.21
CA LEU A 30 1.48 -12.28 -5.98
C LEU A 30 -0.05 -12.41 -5.88
N LYS A 31 -0.60 -12.33 -4.66
CA LYS A 31 -2.05 -12.33 -4.42
C LYS A 31 -2.75 -11.22 -5.21
N LYS A 32 -2.16 -10.02 -5.26
CA LYS A 32 -2.63 -8.87 -6.05
C LYS A 32 -2.69 -9.16 -7.56
N LYS A 33 -1.61 -9.66 -8.14
CA LYS A 33 -1.57 -10.00 -9.58
C LYS A 33 -2.62 -11.04 -9.94
N LEU A 34 -2.81 -12.04 -9.08
CA LEU A 34 -3.82 -13.09 -9.28
C LEU A 34 -5.23 -12.52 -9.24
N MET A 35 -5.58 -11.75 -8.20
CA MET A 35 -6.91 -11.14 -8.05
C MET A 35 -7.26 -10.25 -9.25
N ARG A 36 -6.34 -9.39 -9.68
CA ARG A 36 -6.54 -8.54 -10.87
C ARG A 36 -6.82 -9.35 -12.13
N THR A 37 -6.07 -10.43 -12.34
CA THR A 37 -6.23 -11.31 -13.50
C THR A 37 -7.62 -11.97 -13.49
N ILE A 38 -8.04 -12.50 -12.33
CA ILE A 38 -9.36 -13.10 -12.16
C ILE A 38 -10.47 -12.07 -12.42
N SER A 39 -10.35 -10.84 -11.89
CA SER A 39 -11.34 -9.78 -12.11
C SER A 39 -11.49 -9.39 -13.58
N ILE A 40 -10.39 -9.30 -14.33
CA ILE A 40 -10.43 -9.01 -15.78
C ILE A 40 -11.10 -10.15 -16.54
N LEU A 41 -10.79 -11.41 -16.21
CA LEU A 41 -11.42 -12.58 -16.84
C LEU A 41 -12.92 -12.62 -16.57
N LEU A 42 -13.33 -12.43 -15.31
CA LEU A 42 -14.74 -12.40 -14.92
C LEU A 42 -15.51 -11.30 -15.64
N PHE A 43 -14.92 -10.10 -15.75
CA PHE A 43 -15.55 -9.01 -16.48
C PHE A 43 -15.76 -9.34 -17.96
N ASN A 44 -14.74 -9.87 -18.63
CA ASN A 44 -14.86 -10.24 -20.04
C ASN A 44 -15.91 -11.34 -20.24
N PHE A 45 -16.00 -12.30 -19.32
CA PHE A 45 -17.04 -13.34 -19.34
C PHE A 45 -18.46 -12.75 -19.23
N LEU A 46 -18.68 -11.86 -18.26
CA LEU A 46 -19.98 -11.17 -18.08
C LEU A 46 -20.35 -10.30 -19.28
N LYS A 47 -19.37 -9.63 -19.89
CA LYS A 47 -19.56 -8.83 -21.10
C LYS A 47 -20.02 -9.70 -22.27
N VAL A 48 -19.41 -10.87 -22.48
CA VAL A 48 -19.81 -11.81 -23.54
C VAL A 48 -21.25 -12.29 -23.33
N ILE A 49 -21.63 -12.66 -22.11
CA ILE A 49 -23.01 -13.06 -21.79
C ILE A 49 -24.00 -11.93 -22.08
N HIS A 50 -23.67 -10.70 -21.66
CA HIS A 50 -24.56 -9.56 -21.86
C HIS A 50 -24.75 -9.22 -23.34
N LEU A 51 -23.66 -9.17 -24.11
CA LEU A 51 -23.73 -8.89 -25.55
C LEU A 51 -24.44 -9.99 -26.35
N TYR A 52 -24.33 -11.25 -25.93
CA TYR A 52 -25.07 -12.36 -26.54
C TYR A 52 -26.58 -12.23 -26.36
N ASN A 53 -27.03 -11.66 -25.24
CA ASN A 53 -28.46 -11.56 -24.89
C ASN A 53 -29.19 -10.31 -25.40
N VAL A 54 -28.48 -9.30 -25.93
CA VAL A 54 -29.11 -8.01 -26.31
C VAL A 54 -28.98 -7.76 -27.83
N ASN A 55 -30.12 -7.84 -28.52
CA ASN A 55 -30.14 -8.06 -29.97
C ASN A 55 -30.38 -6.81 -30.84
N ARG A 56 -30.21 -5.57 -30.35
CA ARG A 56 -30.48 -4.38 -31.22
C ARG A 56 -29.52 -3.19 -31.16
N ASP A 57 -28.82 -2.92 -30.06
CA ASP A 57 -27.90 -1.75 -29.97
C ASP A 57 -26.56 -2.11 -29.32
N TRP A 58 -25.76 -2.92 -30.00
CA TRP A 58 -24.50 -3.45 -29.46
C TRP A 58 -23.51 -2.35 -29.04
N ILE A 59 -23.51 -1.19 -29.71
CA ILE A 59 -22.62 -0.06 -29.39
C ILE A 59 -23.01 0.58 -28.04
N ALA A 60 -24.29 0.95 -27.88
CA ALA A 60 -24.77 1.58 -26.65
C ALA A 60 -24.60 0.66 -25.43
N ASN A 61 -24.92 -0.63 -25.60
CA ASN A 61 -24.74 -1.63 -24.54
C ASN A 61 -23.25 -1.86 -24.22
N SER A 62 -22.38 -1.85 -25.23
CA SER A 62 -20.93 -1.95 -25.01
C SER A 62 -20.39 -0.76 -24.22
N LEU A 63 -20.82 0.45 -24.53
CA LEU A 63 -20.44 1.66 -23.80
C LEU A 63 -20.94 1.63 -22.36
N PHE A 64 -22.18 1.19 -22.12
CA PHE A 64 -22.72 1.00 -20.78
C PHE A 64 -21.94 -0.04 -19.97
N CYS A 65 -21.63 -1.20 -20.55
CA CYS A 65 -20.80 -2.20 -19.88
C CYS A 65 -19.40 -1.66 -19.56
N TYR A 66 -18.82 -0.83 -20.45
CA TYR A 66 -17.51 -0.25 -20.25
C TYR A 66 -17.50 0.83 -19.16
N SER A 67 -18.54 1.68 -19.08
CA SER A 67 -18.65 2.67 -18.01
C SER A 67 -18.88 2.02 -16.64
N LEU A 68 -19.70 0.97 -16.59
CA LEU A 68 -19.88 0.16 -15.39
C LEU A 68 -18.56 -0.51 -14.98
N PHE A 69 -17.81 -1.05 -15.94
CA PHE A 69 -16.50 -1.64 -15.67
C PHE A 69 -15.52 -0.65 -15.09
N ILE A 70 -15.38 0.54 -15.70
CA ILE A 70 -14.49 1.58 -15.19
C ILE A 70 -14.85 1.94 -13.76
N THR A 71 -16.14 2.07 -13.46
CA THR A 71 -16.63 2.40 -12.12
C THR A 71 -16.26 1.31 -11.11
N VAL A 72 -16.58 0.06 -11.42
CA VAL A 72 -16.24 -1.10 -10.56
C VAL A 72 -14.74 -1.24 -10.41
N TYR A 73 -13.98 -1.09 -11.49
CA TYR A 73 -12.53 -1.16 -11.50
C TYR A 73 -11.91 -0.09 -10.58
N TYR A 74 -12.42 1.14 -10.65
CA TYR A 74 -11.95 2.22 -9.78
C TYR A 74 -12.25 1.94 -8.30
N LEU A 75 -13.45 1.44 -7.97
CA LEU A 75 -13.79 1.05 -6.60
C LEU A 75 -12.91 -0.09 -6.09
N LEU A 76 -12.62 -1.09 -6.91
CA LEU A 76 -11.71 -2.17 -6.57
C LEU A 76 -10.29 -1.65 -6.33
N ASN A 77 -9.80 -0.70 -7.13
CA ASN A 77 -8.50 -0.07 -6.90
C ASN A 77 -8.45 0.70 -5.57
N LEU A 78 -9.52 1.37 -5.14
CA LEU A 78 -9.57 2.02 -3.82
C LEU A 78 -9.47 1.02 -2.68
N ILE A 79 -10.21 -0.09 -2.78
CA ILE A 79 -10.13 -1.19 -1.79
C ILE A 79 -8.72 -1.78 -1.79
N GLU A 80 -8.12 -1.95 -2.96
CA GLU A 80 -6.76 -2.46 -3.11
C GLU A 80 -5.74 -1.53 -2.44
N HIS A 81 -5.82 -0.21 -2.68
CA HIS A 81 -4.97 0.78 -2.03
C HIS A 81 -5.09 0.71 -0.52
N PHE A 82 -6.32 0.61 0.00
CA PHE A 82 -6.54 0.46 1.45
C PHE A 82 -5.84 -0.79 2.01
N ILE A 83 -5.97 -1.94 1.34
CA ILE A 83 -5.33 -3.19 1.77
C ILE A 83 -3.81 -3.07 1.73
N LEU A 84 -3.25 -2.48 0.68
CA LEU A 84 -1.80 -2.26 0.56
C LEU A 84 -1.29 -1.35 1.67
N GLN A 85 -1.99 -0.26 1.95
CA GLN A 85 -1.62 0.63 3.06
C GLN A 85 -1.66 -0.08 4.41
N LYS A 86 -2.63 -0.97 4.63
CA LYS A 86 -2.66 -1.80 5.85
C LYS A 86 -1.43 -2.72 5.95
N LYS A 87 -1.04 -3.36 4.85
CA LYS A 87 0.12 -4.27 4.81
C LYS A 87 1.45 -3.57 5.00
N GLU A 88 1.58 -2.33 4.54
CA GLU A 88 2.72 -1.48 4.86
C GLU A 88 2.85 -1.26 6.37
N LEU A 89 1.74 -0.97 7.06
CA LEU A 89 1.73 -0.82 8.52
C LEU A 89 2.02 -2.14 9.25
N GLU A 90 1.55 -3.27 8.72
CA GLU A 90 1.89 -4.60 9.26
C GLU A 90 3.38 -4.90 9.10
N SER A 91 3.99 -4.48 8.00
CA SER A 91 5.43 -4.63 7.75
C SER A 91 6.27 -3.70 8.62
N ASP A 92 5.78 -2.48 8.88
CA ASP A 92 6.37 -1.58 9.89
C ASP A 92 6.30 -2.19 11.30
N SER A 93 5.17 -2.80 11.67
CA SER A 93 5.06 -3.54 12.93
C SER A 93 6.03 -4.72 12.98
N TYR A 94 6.18 -5.47 11.89
CA TYR A 94 7.12 -6.59 11.81
C TYR A 94 8.57 -6.14 12.03
N SER A 95 9.01 -5.06 11.38
CA SER A 95 10.35 -4.50 11.58
C SER A 95 10.54 -3.95 12.99
N ALA A 96 9.50 -3.35 13.59
CA ALA A 96 9.56 -2.91 14.98
C ALA A 96 9.76 -4.08 15.97
N ILE A 97 9.08 -5.21 15.74
CA ILE A 97 9.15 -6.40 16.61
C ILE A 97 10.49 -7.13 16.48
N HIS A 98 11.06 -7.22 15.27
CA HIS A 98 12.27 -8.00 15.00
C HIS A 98 13.55 -7.15 14.94
N GLY A 99 13.41 -5.83 15.02
CA GLY A 99 14.47 -4.84 14.96
C GLY A 99 14.26 -3.75 16.00
N ASN A 100 14.42 -2.49 15.60
CA ASN A 100 14.29 -1.34 16.50
C ASN A 100 13.42 -0.26 15.85
N SER A 101 12.20 -0.07 16.36
CA SER A 101 11.25 0.92 15.83
C SER A 101 11.85 2.32 15.59
N GLN A 102 12.79 2.76 16.43
CA GLN A 102 13.43 4.08 16.30
C GLN A 102 14.29 4.18 15.04
N ASP A 103 14.97 3.11 14.64
CA ASP A 103 15.82 3.09 13.44
C ASP A 103 14.95 3.21 12.18
N MET A 104 13.77 2.58 12.17
CA MET A 104 12.80 2.72 11.09
C MET A 104 12.20 4.14 11.04
N ILE A 105 11.91 4.74 12.20
CA ILE A 105 11.45 6.14 12.29
C ILE A 105 12.52 7.10 11.75
N ASN A 106 13.78 6.93 12.15
CA ASN A 106 14.89 7.76 11.69
C ASN A 106 15.07 7.63 10.17
N TRP A 107 15.03 6.41 9.66
CA TRP A 107 15.08 6.15 8.22
C TRP A 107 13.93 6.84 7.48
N LEU A 108 12.69 6.71 7.95
CA LEU A 108 11.50 7.34 7.35
C LEU A 108 11.63 8.85 7.29
N LEU A 109 12.11 9.49 8.36
CA LEU A 109 12.33 10.94 8.41
C LEU A 109 13.43 11.39 7.45
N LYS A 110 14.59 10.70 7.45
CA LYS A 110 15.69 10.97 6.51
C LYS A 110 15.22 10.80 5.07
N TYR A 111 14.50 9.73 4.77
CA TYR A 111 13.95 9.45 3.44
C TYR A 111 12.93 10.51 3.01
N SER A 112 12.02 10.90 3.90
CA SER A 112 11.01 11.93 3.64
C SER A 112 11.65 13.27 3.31
N LEU A 113 12.66 13.69 4.09
CA LEU A 113 13.43 14.91 3.85
C LEU A 113 14.17 14.85 2.51
N LYS A 114 14.89 13.75 2.27
CA LYS A 114 15.68 13.55 1.04
C LYS A 114 14.84 13.55 -0.23
N LYS A 115 13.60 13.05 -0.16
CA LYS A 115 12.67 12.96 -1.29
C LYS A 115 11.65 14.08 -1.36
N ASN A 116 11.71 15.06 -0.43
CA ASN A 116 10.69 16.10 -0.28
C ASN A 116 9.26 15.52 -0.19
N ILE A 117 9.10 14.39 0.47
CA ILE A 117 7.80 13.77 0.70
C ILE A 117 7.15 14.46 1.90
N PRO A 118 5.87 14.89 1.80
CA PRO A 118 5.16 15.46 2.94
C PRO A 118 4.97 14.42 4.04
N LEU A 119 5.14 14.83 5.30
CA LEU A 119 4.82 13.98 6.44
C LEU A 119 3.31 13.71 6.54
N PHE A 120 2.52 14.72 6.22
CA PHE A 120 1.06 14.73 6.32
C PHE A 120 0.41 14.72 4.94
N HIS A 121 -0.65 13.92 4.80
CA HIS A 121 -1.56 13.94 3.66
C HIS A 121 -3.00 13.84 4.18
N THR A 122 -3.94 14.47 3.50
CA THR A 122 -5.36 14.28 3.84
C THR A 122 -5.77 12.83 3.56
N TYR A 123 -6.68 12.29 4.37
CA TYR A 123 -7.08 10.89 4.28
C TYR A 123 -7.55 10.49 2.86
N ILE A 124 -8.42 11.30 2.25
CA ILE A 124 -8.95 11.04 0.90
C ILE A 124 -7.82 11.01 -0.12
N PHE A 125 -6.94 12.02 -0.08
CA PHE A 125 -5.82 12.11 -1.03
C PHE A 125 -4.87 10.93 -0.88
N ASN A 126 -4.60 10.51 0.36
CA ASN A 126 -3.75 9.35 0.63
C ASN A 126 -4.39 8.06 0.10
N LEU A 127 -5.69 7.87 0.29
CA LEU A 127 -6.41 6.68 -0.17
C LEU A 127 -6.50 6.61 -1.71
N THR A 128 -6.69 7.75 -2.37
CA THR A 128 -6.89 7.78 -3.84
C THR A 128 -5.58 7.76 -4.61
N TYR A 129 -4.53 8.42 -4.12
CA TYR A 129 -3.31 8.67 -4.92
C TYR A 129 -2.04 8.01 -4.38
N TYR A 130 -2.00 7.60 -3.11
CA TYR A 130 -0.80 7.01 -2.52
C TYR A 130 -0.94 5.50 -2.31
N GLN A 131 0.13 4.78 -2.65
CA GLN A 131 0.24 3.34 -2.41
C GLN A 131 0.71 3.02 -0.99
N HIS A 132 1.33 3.99 -0.32
CA HIS A 132 1.82 3.87 1.05
C HIS A 132 1.00 4.77 2.00
N PRO A 133 0.86 4.41 3.29
CA PRO A 133 0.35 5.33 4.30
C PRO A 133 1.24 6.57 4.40
N SER A 134 0.69 7.68 4.91
CA SER A 134 1.51 8.86 5.21
C SER A 134 2.64 8.52 6.18
N VAL A 135 3.77 9.22 6.05
CA VAL A 135 4.94 9.02 6.93
C VAL A 135 4.56 9.22 8.38
N GLU A 136 3.71 10.20 8.68
CA GLU A 136 3.16 10.40 10.02
C GLU A 136 2.42 9.16 10.54
N ASN A 137 1.54 8.56 9.74
CA ASN A 137 0.76 7.39 10.16
C ASN A 137 1.67 6.19 10.43
N ARG A 138 2.71 6.00 9.61
CA ARG A 138 3.74 4.97 9.82
C ARG A 138 4.53 5.20 11.11
N ILE A 139 4.97 6.43 11.36
CA ILE A 139 5.68 6.80 12.59
C ILE A 139 4.79 6.60 13.82
N HIS A 140 3.52 7.00 13.75
CA HIS A 140 2.57 6.80 14.84
C HIS A 140 2.41 5.30 15.17
N ARG A 141 2.32 4.46 14.14
CA ARG A 141 2.27 2.99 14.30
C ARG A 141 3.53 2.45 14.97
N LEU A 142 4.72 2.84 14.50
CA LEU A 142 6.00 2.40 15.05
C LEU A 142 6.18 2.78 16.53
N LYS A 143 5.76 4.00 16.91
CA LYS A 143 5.77 4.45 18.31
C LYS A 143 4.80 3.68 19.20
N TYR A 144 3.65 3.29 18.64
CA TYR A 144 2.69 2.46 19.36
C TYR A 144 3.30 1.09 19.68
N GLU A 145 3.93 0.42 18.70
CA GLU A 145 4.57 -0.88 18.93
C GLU A 145 5.72 -0.79 19.95
N GLU A 146 6.53 0.28 19.90
CA GLU A 146 7.59 0.53 20.89
C GLU A 146 7.04 0.63 22.33
N PHE A 147 5.88 1.27 22.50
CA PHE A 147 5.22 1.39 23.79
C PHE A 147 4.70 0.04 24.30
N PHE A 148 4.15 -0.80 23.43
CA PHE A 148 3.63 -2.12 23.84
C PHE A 148 4.75 -3.08 24.23
N ASP A 149 5.85 -3.10 23.48
CA ASP A 149 6.99 -3.97 23.77
C ASP A 149 7.61 -3.66 25.15
N LYS A 150 7.74 -2.37 25.49
CA LYS A 150 8.25 -1.93 26.80
C LYS A 150 7.34 -2.25 27.99
N ASN A 151 6.04 -2.49 27.78
CA ASN A 151 5.07 -2.67 28.86
C ASN A 151 4.59 -4.13 29.05
N ILE A 152 5.01 -5.07 28.19
CA ILE A 152 4.67 -6.50 28.32
C ILE A 152 5.83 -7.30 28.95
N LEU A 153 7.05 -6.76 28.95
CA LEU A 153 8.25 -7.41 29.51
C LEU A 153 8.59 -7.00 30.96
N HIS A 154 7.65 -6.37 31.69
CA HIS A 154 7.83 -5.97 33.10
C HIS A 154 6.75 -6.54 34.02
#